data_AF-A0A2H6FE29-F1
#
_entry.id   AF-A0A2H6FE29-F1
#
_cell.length_a   1.000
_cell.length_b   1.000
_cell.length_c   1.000
_cell.angle_alpha   90.00
_cell.angle_beta   90.00
_cell.angle_gamma   90.00
#
_symmetry.space_group_name_H-M   'P 1'
#
loop_
_entity.id
_entity.type
_entity.pdbx_description
1 polymer ?
#
loop_
_entity_poly.entity_id
_entity_poly.type
_entity_poly.pdbx_seq_one_letter_code
_entity_poly.pdbx_strand_id
1 'polypeptide(L)'
;MSNKIAAVAPVVASMPAMRCSDPVHPISVLFMNGTDDPLLPYNGGTVVPHIPGRGTVLSAQESVNFWVDFNQTSSSLTIINFPDINLEDNSSVKSYTYSNGIEGTQVVLYEVSGGGHVEPSIQKQYSAILELSLGKQNHDIEMAKEIWSFFKNKTLY
;
A
#
# COMPACT_ATOMS: atom_id res chain seq x y z
N MET A 1 17.37 -12.37 2.13
CA MET A 1 17.32 -10.98 1.58
C MET A 1 16.85 -9.99 2.65
N SER A 2 15.95 -10.37 3.55
CA SER A 2 15.43 -9.52 4.63
C SER A 2 16.52 -8.91 5.54
N ASN A 3 17.63 -9.60 5.79
CA ASN A 3 18.78 -9.06 6.53
C ASN A 3 19.60 -7.98 5.78
N LYS A 4 19.16 -7.55 4.59
CA LYS A 4 19.76 -6.47 3.81
C LYS A 4 18.76 -5.35 3.47
N ILE A 5 17.50 -5.50 3.88
CA ILE A 5 16.41 -4.57 3.54
C ILE A 5 15.79 -4.05 4.84
N ALA A 6 15.94 -2.76 5.13
CA ALA A 6 15.44 -2.15 6.36
C ALA A 6 13.91 -1.94 6.36
N ALA A 7 13.33 -1.77 5.16
CA ALA A 7 11.91 -1.57 4.96
C ALA A 7 11.52 -1.80 3.50
N VAL A 8 10.22 -2.02 3.27
CA VAL A 8 9.63 -2.12 1.93
C VAL A 8 8.36 -1.28 1.84
N ALA A 9 8.02 -0.83 0.63
CA ALA A 9 6.79 -0.08 0.37
C ALA A 9 6.09 -0.56 -0.91
N PRO A 10 5.34 -1.68 -0.88
CA PRO A 10 4.50 -2.08 -2.01
C PRO A 10 3.45 -1.00 -2.35
N VAL A 11 3.37 -0.65 -3.62
CA VAL A 11 2.38 0.29 -4.18
C VAL A 11 1.60 -0.47 -5.23
N VAL A 12 0.27 -0.27 -5.26
CA VAL A 12 -0.66 -1.01 -6.13
C VAL A 12 -0.42 -2.53 -6.05
N ALA A 13 -0.16 -3.00 -4.83
CA ALA A 13 0.23 -4.37 -4.56
C ALA A 13 -0.22 -4.84 -3.18
N SER A 14 -0.62 -6.11 -3.11
CA SER A 14 -1.04 -6.81 -1.91
C SER A 14 -0.32 -8.15 -1.80
N MET A 15 -0.39 -8.80 -0.64
CA MET A 15 0.23 -10.10 -0.46
C MET A 15 -0.48 -11.18 -1.30
N PRO A 16 0.26 -12.11 -1.92
CA PRO A 16 -0.36 -13.22 -2.63
C PRO A 16 -1.08 -14.15 -1.65
N ALA A 17 -2.22 -14.69 -2.06
CA ALA A 17 -2.99 -15.61 -1.24
C ALA A 17 -2.25 -16.94 -0.99
N MET A 18 -1.42 -17.36 -1.94
CA MET A 18 -0.52 -18.50 -1.82
C MET A 18 0.93 -18.01 -1.77
N ARG A 19 1.65 -18.40 -0.72
CA ARG A 19 3.04 -17.99 -0.48
C ARG A 19 3.96 -19.19 -0.61
N CYS A 20 5.13 -18.98 -1.22
CA CYS A 20 6.16 -20.02 -1.32
C CYS A 20 6.98 -20.16 -0.03
N SER A 21 7.09 -19.10 0.77
CA SER A 21 7.84 -19.06 2.02
C SER A 21 7.38 -17.88 2.88
N ASP A 22 7.55 -18.01 4.19
CA ASP A 22 7.28 -16.94 5.14
C ASP A 22 8.50 -16.05 5.39
N PRO A 23 8.30 -14.78 5.76
CA PRO A 23 9.38 -13.91 6.21
C PRO A 23 10.05 -14.47 7.47
N VAL A 24 11.36 -14.22 7.60
CA VAL A 24 12.19 -14.73 8.70
C VAL A 24 12.77 -13.64 9.60
N HIS A 25 12.63 -12.37 9.21
CA HIS A 25 13.04 -11.21 10.01
C HIS A 25 11.96 -10.14 9.96
N PRO A 26 11.66 -9.48 11.09
CA PRO A 26 10.73 -8.34 11.12
C PRO A 26 11.30 -7.20 10.27
N ILE A 27 10.44 -6.55 9.48
CA ILE A 27 10.81 -5.38 8.68
C ILE A 27 9.66 -4.37 8.69
N SER A 28 9.97 -3.07 8.55
CA SER A 28 8.91 -2.08 8.38
C SER A 28 8.28 -2.20 6.99
N VAL A 29 6.96 -2.15 6.90
CA VAL A 29 6.21 -2.31 5.64
C VAL A 29 5.20 -1.18 5.46
N LEU A 30 5.13 -0.61 4.26
CA LEU A 30 4.10 0.36 3.86
C LEU A 30 3.34 -0.17 2.66
N PHE A 31 2.02 -0.23 2.71
CA PHE A 31 1.16 -0.49 1.54
C PHE A 31 0.51 0.82 1.09
N MET A 32 0.37 1.01 -0.22
CA MET A 32 -0.40 2.12 -0.79
C MET A 32 -1.24 1.62 -1.95
N ASN A 33 -2.55 1.48 -1.72
CA ASN A 33 -3.46 0.80 -2.63
C ASN A 33 -4.74 1.62 -2.86
N GLY A 34 -5.20 1.63 -4.11
CA GLY A 34 -6.48 2.20 -4.53
C GLY A 34 -7.65 1.27 -4.20
N THR A 35 -8.77 1.83 -3.74
CA THR A 35 -9.99 1.04 -3.44
C THR A 35 -10.71 0.56 -4.70
N ASP A 36 -10.54 1.31 -5.79
CA ASP A 36 -11.24 1.14 -7.06
C ASP A 36 -10.29 0.58 -8.14
N ASP A 37 -9.17 -0.01 -7.71
CA ASP A 37 -8.17 -0.63 -8.57
C ASP A 37 -8.79 -1.78 -9.41
N PRO A 38 -8.86 -1.63 -10.76
CA PRO A 38 -9.48 -2.63 -11.62
C PRO A 38 -8.59 -3.85 -11.90
N LEU A 39 -7.31 -3.81 -11.52
CA LEU A 39 -6.30 -4.82 -11.80
C LEU A 39 -5.86 -5.58 -10.54
N LEU A 40 -5.79 -4.93 -9.39
CA LEU A 40 -5.45 -5.53 -8.11
C LEU A 40 -6.55 -5.23 -7.08
N PRO A 41 -7.55 -6.12 -6.94
CA PRO A 41 -8.71 -5.84 -6.10
C PRO A 41 -8.34 -5.52 -4.65
N TYR A 42 -8.77 -4.36 -4.16
CA TYR A 42 -8.50 -3.91 -2.79
C TYR A 42 -9.00 -4.90 -1.72
N ASN A 43 -10.16 -5.50 -1.99
CA ASN A 43 -10.79 -6.51 -1.12
C ASN A 43 -10.27 -7.94 -1.35
N GLY A 44 -9.18 -8.10 -2.10
CA GLY A 44 -8.62 -9.39 -2.45
C GLY A 44 -9.35 -10.07 -3.61
N GLY A 45 -8.75 -11.16 -4.11
CA GLY A 45 -9.28 -11.91 -5.24
C GLY A 45 -8.31 -12.01 -6.41
N THR A 46 -8.84 -12.28 -7.60
CA THR A 46 -8.05 -12.54 -8.80
C THR A 46 -7.35 -11.27 -9.29
N VAL A 47 -6.04 -11.36 -9.50
CA VAL A 47 -5.26 -10.29 -10.14
C VAL A 47 -5.60 -10.21 -11.62
N VAL A 48 -5.85 -9.02 -12.14
CA VAL A 48 -6.32 -8.76 -13.51
C VAL A 48 -7.49 -9.70 -13.86
N PRO A 49 -8.68 -9.54 -13.23
CA PRO A 49 -9.77 -10.53 -13.28
C PRO A 49 -10.22 -10.98 -14.68
N HIS A 50 -9.94 -10.17 -15.70
CA HIS A 50 -10.26 -10.44 -17.10
C HIS A 50 -9.20 -11.28 -17.84
N ILE A 51 -8.08 -11.64 -17.19
CA ILE A 51 -7.02 -12.49 -17.75
C ILE A 51 -6.83 -13.73 -16.87
N PRO A 52 -7.02 -14.96 -17.40
CA PRO A 52 -6.85 -16.18 -16.61
C PRO A 52 -5.38 -16.42 -16.22
N GLY A 53 -5.17 -17.13 -15.10
CA GLY A 53 -3.84 -17.61 -14.69
C GLY A 53 -2.95 -16.59 -13.99
N ARG A 54 -3.50 -15.46 -13.53
CA ARG A 54 -2.74 -14.39 -12.85
C ARG A 54 -2.60 -14.58 -11.34
N GLY A 55 -3.29 -15.57 -10.77
CA GLY A 55 -3.29 -15.85 -9.34
C GLY A 55 -4.23 -14.93 -8.54
N THR A 56 -4.20 -15.07 -7.22
CA THR A 56 -5.05 -14.31 -6.30
C THR A 56 -4.22 -13.65 -5.22
N VAL A 57 -4.70 -12.50 -4.75
CA VAL A 57 -4.13 -11.74 -3.63
C VAL A 57 -5.09 -11.72 -2.46
N LEU A 58 -4.52 -11.56 -1.27
CA LEU A 58 -5.25 -11.16 -0.07
C LEU A 58 -5.76 -9.72 -0.25
N SER A 59 -6.76 -9.33 0.54
CA SER A 59 -7.15 -7.92 0.64
C SER A 59 -5.99 -7.06 1.16
N ALA A 60 -6.07 -5.76 0.92
CA ALA A 60 -5.12 -4.80 1.47
C ALA A 60 -5.07 -4.91 3.01
N GLN A 61 -6.23 -5.02 3.66
CA GLN A 61 -6.31 -5.15 5.11
C GLN A 61 -5.75 -6.49 5.61
N GLU A 62 -6.02 -7.61 4.94
CA GLU A 62 -5.42 -8.91 5.32
C GLU A 62 -3.90 -8.92 5.13
N SER A 63 -3.40 -8.25 4.08
CA SER A 63 -1.97 -8.08 3.84
C SER A 63 -1.31 -7.27 4.97
N VAL A 64 -1.97 -6.21 5.43
CA VAL A 64 -1.52 -5.40 6.57
C VAL A 64 -1.56 -6.21 7.86
N ASN A 65 -2.66 -6.92 8.13
CA ASN A 65 -2.83 -7.74 9.33
C ASN A 65 -1.74 -8.80 9.43
N PHE A 66 -1.38 -9.44 8.32
CA PHE A 66 -0.26 -10.39 8.29
C PHE A 66 1.03 -9.77 8.84
N TRP A 67 1.38 -8.56 8.38
CA TRP A 67 2.60 -7.89 8.84
C TRP A 67 2.48 -7.34 10.26
N VAL A 68 1.29 -6.88 10.66
CA VAL A 68 1.00 -6.47 12.05
C VAL A 68 1.23 -7.62 13.01
N ASP A 69 0.72 -8.81 12.68
CA ASP A 69 0.88 -10.02 13.48
C ASP A 69 2.34 -10.50 13.48
N PHE A 70 2.97 -10.54 12.30
CA PHE A 70 4.34 -11.00 12.16
C PHE A 70 5.36 -10.09 12.88
N ASN A 71 5.19 -8.77 12.75
CA ASN A 71 6.03 -7.78 13.42
C ASN A 71 5.65 -7.56 14.90
N GLN A 72 4.53 -8.12 15.36
CA GLN A 72 3.98 -7.92 16.71
C GLN A 72 3.83 -6.44 17.06
N THR A 73 3.25 -5.65 16.15
CA THR A 73 3.00 -4.22 16.40
C THR A 73 1.90 -4.02 17.45
N SER A 74 1.79 -2.80 18.00
CA SER A 74 0.69 -2.42 18.88
C SER A 74 -0.67 -2.56 18.20
N SER A 75 -1.69 -2.93 18.96
CA SER A 75 -3.09 -2.93 18.53
C SER A 75 -3.67 -1.52 18.35
N SER A 76 -3.04 -0.50 18.98
CA SER A 76 -3.40 0.89 18.79
C SER A 76 -2.76 1.44 17.51
N LEU A 77 -3.58 1.93 16.58
CA LEU A 77 -3.09 2.55 15.35
C LEU A 77 -3.33 4.07 15.34
N THR A 78 -2.47 4.79 14.63
CA THR A 78 -2.65 6.22 14.33
C THR A 78 -3.29 6.38 12.96
N ILE A 79 -4.35 7.19 12.86
CA ILE A 79 -5.01 7.53 11.59
C ILE A 79 -4.67 8.97 11.20
N ILE A 80 -4.29 9.19 9.95
CA ILE A 80 -4.16 10.52 9.36
C ILE A 80 -5.09 10.60 8.15
N ASN A 81 -5.93 11.64 8.12
CA ASN A 81 -6.69 12.00 6.92
C ASN A 81 -5.91 13.11 6.21
N PHE A 82 -5.58 12.90 4.95
CA PHE A 82 -4.88 13.91 4.16
C PHE A 82 -5.90 14.94 3.64
N PRO A 83 -5.51 16.22 3.48
CA PRO A 83 -6.37 17.19 2.81
C PRO A 83 -6.65 16.77 1.36
N ASP A 84 -7.91 16.79 0.98
CA ASP A 84 -8.35 16.68 -0.41
C ASP A 84 -8.16 18.05 -1.08
N ILE A 85 -7.08 18.17 -1.86
CA ILE A 85 -6.69 19.40 -2.54
C ILE A 85 -7.16 19.41 -4.00
N ASN A 86 -7.43 18.24 -4.61
CA ASN A 86 -7.97 18.12 -5.95
C ASN A 86 -9.35 17.45 -5.95
N LEU A 87 -10.38 18.28 -5.85
CA LEU A 87 -11.77 17.84 -5.83
C LEU A 87 -12.28 17.24 -7.16
N GLU A 88 -11.50 17.29 -8.26
CA GLU A 88 -11.91 16.80 -9.58
C GLU A 88 -11.56 15.33 -9.81
N ASP A 89 -10.63 14.77 -9.02
CA ASP A 89 -10.19 13.38 -9.16
C ASP A 89 -11.12 12.36 -8.47
N ASN A 90 -12.08 12.86 -7.68
CA ASN A 90 -13.05 12.06 -6.89
C ASN A 90 -12.37 11.02 -5.99
N SER A 91 -11.21 11.37 -5.43
CA SER A 91 -10.44 10.48 -4.57
C SER A 91 -10.06 11.16 -3.25
N SER A 92 -9.62 10.36 -2.27
CA SER A 92 -9.09 10.89 -1.01
C SER A 92 -8.14 9.88 -0.37
N VAL A 93 -7.29 10.35 0.56
CA VAL A 93 -6.28 9.48 1.19
C VAL A 93 -6.38 9.47 2.71
N LYS A 94 -6.32 8.26 3.26
CA LYS A 94 -6.13 8.02 4.69
C LYS A 94 -4.93 7.11 4.90
N SER A 95 -4.14 7.38 5.94
CA SER A 95 -3.14 6.42 6.40
C SER A 95 -3.47 5.84 7.76
N TYR A 96 -3.10 4.57 7.94
CA TYR A 96 -3.24 3.79 9.16
C TYR A 96 -1.86 3.29 9.54
N THR A 97 -1.34 3.68 10.70
CA THR A 97 0.00 3.31 11.15
C THR A 97 -0.05 2.47 12.42
N TYR A 98 0.48 1.25 12.32
CA TYR A 98 0.71 0.33 13.43
C TYR A 98 2.19 0.41 13.82
N SER A 99 2.47 0.88 15.02
CA SER A 99 3.84 1.14 15.51
C SER A 99 4.24 0.17 16.62
N ASN A 100 5.47 0.31 17.12
CA ASN A 100 6.00 -0.43 18.26
C ASN A 100 6.08 -1.96 18.03
N GLY A 101 6.35 -2.38 16.80
CA GLY A 101 6.69 -3.77 16.51
C GLY A 101 8.07 -4.14 17.05
N ILE A 102 8.39 -5.43 16.97
CA ILE A 102 9.73 -5.96 17.25
C ILE A 102 10.76 -5.17 16.45
N GLU A 103 11.91 -4.88 17.08
CA GLU A 103 12.99 -4.09 16.49
C GLU A 103 12.52 -2.70 16.02
N GLY A 104 11.47 -2.14 16.64
CA GLY A 104 10.94 -0.82 16.28
C GLY A 104 10.28 -0.77 14.90
N THR A 105 9.89 -1.94 14.36
CA THR A 105 9.19 -2.02 13.08
C THR A 105 7.81 -1.37 13.14
N GLN A 106 7.34 -0.93 11.97
CA GLN A 106 6.02 -0.34 11.79
C GLN A 106 5.37 -0.87 10.52
N VAL A 107 4.05 -0.97 10.54
CA VAL A 107 3.24 -1.33 9.37
C VAL A 107 2.31 -0.17 9.05
N VAL A 108 2.31 0.29 7.80
CA VAL A 108 1.51 1.44 7.36
C VAL A 108 0.66 1.04 6.18
N LEU A 109 -0.60 1.46 6.17
CA LEU A 109 -1.48 1.38 5.01
C LEU A 109 -1.88 2.79 4.61
N TYR A 110 -1.66 3.15 3.36
CA TYR A 110 -2.32 4.27 2.69
C TYR A 110 -3.49 3.70 1.88
N GLU A 111 -4.70 3.98 2.34
CA GLU A 111 -5.93 3.71 1.61
C GLU A 111 -6.23 4.92 0.72
N VAL A 112 -6.25 4.70 -0.58
CA VAL A 112 -6.58 5.72 -1.58
C VAL A 112 -8.00 5.45 -2.06
N SER A 113 -8.98 6.05 -1.37
CA SER A 113 -10.39 5.92 -1.72
C SER A 113 -10.65 6.51 -3.12
N GLY A 114 -11.33 5.77 -4.00
CA GLY A 114 -11.55 6.15 -5.40
C GLY A 114 -10.32 5.99 -6.30
N GLY A 115 -9.15 5.66 -5.75
CA GLY A 115 -7.91 5.45 -6.50
C GLY A 115 -7.90 4.12 -7.27
N GLY A 116 -7.25 4.12 -8.42
CA GLY A 116 -7.05 2.95 -9.28
C GLY A 116 -5.70 2.24 -9.09
N HIS A 117 -5.31 1.49 -10.12
CA HIS A 117 -4.01 0.84 -10.33
C HIS A 117 -2.91 1.83 -10.75
N VAL A 118 -2.80 2.96 -10.04
CA VAL A 118 -1.84 4.03 -10.28
C VAL A 118 -1.39 4.64 -8.96
N GLU A 119 -0.13 5.05 -8.91
CA GLU A 119 0.44 5.72 -7.74
C GLU A 119 -0.07 7.17 -7.61
N PRO A 120 -0.45 7.62 -6.40
CA PRO A 120 -0.76 9.03 -6.15
C PRO A 120 0.40 9.96 -6.51
N SER A 121 0.12 11.00 -7.30
CA SER A 121 1.11 12.03 -7.62
C SER A 121 0.47 13.36 -7.96
N ILE A 122 1.03 14.42 -7.39
CA ILE A 122 0.73 15.82 -7.74
C ILE A 122 1.47 16.23 -9.01
N GLN A 123 2.70 15.72 -9.22
CA GLN A 123 3.61 16.20 -10.27
C GLN A 123 3.51 15.41 -11.57
N LYS A 124 3.16 14.13 -11.50
CA LYS A 124 3.16 13.20 -12.64
C LYS A 124 1.77 12.62 -12.82
N GLN A 125 1.03 13.22 -13.74
CA GLN A 125 -0.34 12.84 -14.01
C GLN A 125 -0.42 11.92 -15.22
N TYR A 126 -1.15 10.81 -15.09
CA TYR A 126 -1.50 9.97 -16.22
C TYR A 126 -2.48 10.71 -17.14
N SER A 127 -2.48 10.35 -18.42
CA SER A 127 -3.49 10.90 -19.33
C SER A 127 -4.85 10.29 -19.03
N ALA A 128 -5.93 11.04 -19.29
CA ALA A 128 -7.29 10.54 -19.11
C ALA A 128 -7.57 9.23 -19.86
N ILE A 129 -6.88 8.99 -20.99
CA ILE A 129 -6.98 7.74 -21.75
C ILE A 129 -6.43 6.54 -20.96
N LEU A 130 -5.32 6.72 -20.24
CA LEU A 130 -4.74 5.65 -19.42
C LEU A 130 -5.62 5.34 -18.21
N GLU A 131 -6.18 6.37 -17.57
CA GLU A 131 -7.09 6.22 -16.43
C GLU A 131 -8.35 5.41 -16.74
N LEU A 132 -8.81 5.37 -17.99
CA LEU A 132 -9.95 4.52 -18.37
C LEU A 132 -9.69 3.03 -18.10
N SER A 133 -8.43 2.61 -18.13
CA SER A 133 -8.02 1.22 -17.90
C SER A 133 -7.40 0.96 -16.53
N LEU A 134 -6.72 1.96 -15.98
CA LEU A 134 -6.01 1.85 -14.71
C LEU A 134 -6.84 2.37 -13.54
N GLY A 135 -7.96 3.07 -13.78
CA GLY A 135 -8.69 3.80 -12.75
C GLY A 135 -8.07 5.17 -12.47
N LYS A 136 -8.66 5.90 -11.52
CA LYS A 136 -8.31 7.30 -11.23
C LYS A 136 -7.02 7.43 -10.44
N GLN A 137 -6.21 8.43 -10.79
CA GLN A 137 -5.04 8.79 -10.00
C GLN A 137 -5.42 9.81 -8.93
N ASN A 138 -5.01 9.59 -7.69
CA ASN A 138 -5.12 10.62 -6.66
C ASN A 138 -4.06 11.70 -6.87
N HIS A 139 -4.46 12.96 -6.76
CA HIS A 139 -3.61 14.13 -6.94
C HIS A 139 -3.42 14.94 -5.66
N ASP A 140 -3.69 14.35 -4.49
CA ASP A 140 -3.60 15.05 -3.20
C ASP A 140 -2.23 14.91 -2.53
N ILE A 141 -1.58 13.78 -2.75
CA ILE A 141 -0.29 13.45 -2.15
C ILE A 141 0.73 13.09 -3.23
N GLU A 142 2.00 13.10 -2.83
CA GLU A 142 3.09 12.62 -3.67
C GLU A 142 3.65 11.33 -3.07
N MET A 143 3.27 10.17 -3.64
CA MET A 143 3.68 8.85 -3.16
C MET A 143 5.19 8.78 -2.89
N ALA A 144 6.02 9.35 -3.77
CA ALA A 144 7.46 9.33 -3.59
C ALA A 144 7.93 10.04 -2.31
N LYS A 145 7.28 11.14 -1.92
CA LYS A 145 7.60 11.88 -0.69
C LYS A 145 7.14 11.15 0.56
N GLU A 146 5.95 10.54 0.51
CA GLU A 146 5.40 9.75 1.62
C GLU A 146 6.27 8.51 1.89
N ILE A 147 6.60 7.76 0.83
CA ILE A 147 7.46 6.57 0.92
C ILE A 147 8.87 6.94 1.37
N TRP A 148 9.46 8.03 0.84
CA TRP A 148 10.78 8.47 1.31
C TRP A 148 10.75 8.88 2.78
N SER A 149 9.70 9.59 3.21
CA SER A 149 9.55 9.97 4.62
C SER A 149 9.40 8.77 5.54
N PHE A 150 8.78 7.70 5.06
CA PHE A 150 8.73 6.41 5.74
C PHE A 150 10.10 5.73 5.83
N PHE A 151 10.87 5.71 4.74
CA PHE A 151 12.16 5.02 4.66
C PHE A 151 13.33 5.71 5.36
N LYS A 152 13.39 7.05 5.34
CA LYS A 152 14.59 7.82 5.77
C LYS A 152 15.04 7.56 7.20
N ASN A 153 14.17 7.01 8.05
CA ASN A 153 14.45 6.70 9.46
C ASN A 153 14.55 5.18 9.72
N LYS A 154 14.67 4.34 8.69
CA LYS A 154 14.74 2.88 8.81
C LYS A 154 16.18 2.41 8.67
N THR A 155 16.63 1.63 9.63
CA THR A 155 17.97 1.06 9.68
C THR A 155 17.90 -0.46 9.72
N LEU A 156 18.94 -1.11 9.22
CA LEU A 156 19.15 -2.54 9.46
C LEU A 156 19.57 -2.73 10.93
N TYR A 157 18.99 -3.74 11.57
CA TYR A 157 19.41 -4.19 12.90
C TYR A 157 20.34 -5.41 12.78
#